data_AF-A0A924BFI5-F1
#
_entry.id   AF-A0A924BFI5-F1
#
_cell.length_a   1.000
_cell.length_b   1.000
_cell.length_c   1.000
_cell.angle_alpha   90.00
_cell.angle_beta   90.00
_cell.angle_gamma   90.00
#
_symmetry.space_group_name_H-M   'P 1'
#
loop_
_entity.id
_entity.type
_entity.pdbx_description
1 polymer ?
#
loop_
_entity_poly.entity_id
_entity_poly.type
_entity_poly.pdbx_seq_one_letter_code
_entity_poly.pdbx_strand_id
1 'polypeptide(L)'
;MKTDLAWKNILEDLFPQFVEFFIPELFELIDFDKKPKFLNQEFNILFPESESENRRVDKLVEIYLKNDDLKWVLLHIEIQSYKDKNFAKRMFQYYSRIFDRYDKEIEAIALFTY
;
A
#
# COMPACT_ATOMS: atom_id res chain seq x y z
N MET A 1 -15.49 -7.31 -10.53
CA MET A 1 -16.21 -7.78 -9.32
C MET A 1 -15.54 -8.99 -8.66
N LYS A 2 -15.13 -10.06 -9.36
CA LYS A 2 -14.36 -11.16 -8.71
C LYS A 2 -12.85 -10.90 -8.56
N THR A 3 -12.27 -10.08 -9.43
CA THR A 3 -10.80 -9.91 -9.53
C THR A 3 -10.22 -9.01 -8.42
N ASP A 4 -10.95 -7.99 -7.99
CA ASP A 4 -10.45 -6.99 -7.02
C ASP A 4 -10.39 -7.53 -5.59
N LEU A 5 -11.35 -8.40 -5.23
CA LEU A 5 -11.36 -9.08 -3.93
C LEU A 5 -10.19 -10.07 -3.82
N ALA A 6 -9.81 -10.71 -4.93
CA ALA A 6 -8.66 -11.60 -4.98
C ALA A 6 -7.36 -10.83 -4.70
N TRP A 7 -7.14 -9.67 -5.36
CA TRP A 7 -5.95 -8.85 -5.12
C TRP A 7 -5.88 -8.32 -3.68
N LYS A 8 -7.00 -7.86 -3.10
CA LYS A 8 -7.03 -7.42 -1.70
C LYS A 8 -6.62 -8.53 -0.73
N ASN A 9 -7.15 -9.73 -0.91
CA ASN A 9 -6.82 -10.86 -0.04
C ASN A 9 -5.40 -11.38 -0.28
N ILE A 10 -4.98 -11.48 -1.54
CA ILE A 10 -3.61 -11.88 -1.91
C ILE A 10 -2.58 -10.94 -1.29
N LEU A 11 -2.81 -9.63 -1.27
CA LEU A 11 -1.87 -8.70 -0.66
C LEU A 11 -1.72 -8.92 0.84
N GLU A 12 -2.81 -9.21 1.56
CA GLU A 12 -2.74 -9.43 3.00
C GLU A 12 -2.16 -10.81 3.34
N ASP A 13 -2.59 -11.84 2.61
CA ASP A 13 -2.21 -13.24 2.87
C ASP A 13 -0.82 -13.59 2.33
N LEU A 14 -0.38 -12.93 1.25
CA LEU A 14 0.88 -13.18 0.55
C LEU A 14 1.76 -11.92 0.48
N PHE A 15 1.68 -11.06 1.49
CA PHE A 15 2.47 -9.82 1.53
C PHE A 15 3.97 -10.04 1.31
N PRO A 16 4.65 -11.01 1.97
CA PRO A 16 6.07 -11.23 1.74
C PRO A 16 6.39 -11.57 0.27
N GLN A 17 5.63 -12.50 -0.32
CA GLN A 17 5.82 -12.92 -1.71
C GLN A 17 5.51 -11.78 -2.69
N PHE A 18 4.52 -10.94 -2.35
CA PHE A 18 4.19 -9.77 -3.14
C PHE A 18 5.35 -8.76 -3.14
N VAL A 19 5.91 -8.44 -1.96
CA VAL A 19 7.04 -7.50 -1.88
C VAL A 19 8.28 -8.10 -2.54
N GLU A 20 8.55 -9.40 -2.36
CA GLU A 20 9.65 -10.11 -3.03
C GLU A 20 9.58 -9.97 -4.56
N PHE A 21 8.38 -10.14 -5.12
CA PHE A 21 8.19 -10.13 -6.56
C PHE A 21 8.23 -8.71 -7.17
N PHE A 22 7.57 -7.74 -6.53
CA PHE A 22 7.39 -6.41 -7.10
C PHE A 22 8.42 -5.37 -6.62
N ILE A 23 9.02 -5.56 -5.45
CA ILE A 23 9.91 -4.58 -4.79
C ILE A 23 11.04 -5.32 -4.04
N PRO A 24 11.91 -6.06 -4.76
CA PRO A 24 12.93 -6.90 -4.14
C PRO A 24 13.87 -6.13 -3.22
N GLU A 25 14.15 -4.85 -3.53
CA GLU A 25 14.99 -3.99 -2.67
C GLU A 25 14.35 -3.73 -1.31
N LEU A 26 13.02 -3.58 -1.25
CA LEU A 26 12.28 -3.42 0.00
C LEU A 26 12.18 -4.74 0.75
N PHE A 27 11.99 -5.85 0.04
CA PHE A 27 11.95 -7.20 0.63
C PHE A 27 13.21 -7.49 1.44
N GLU A 28 14.38 -7.12 0.92
CA GLU A 28 15.67 -7.30 1.61
C GLU A 28 15.82 -6.47 2.89
N LEU A 29 15.02 -5.42 3.07
CA LEU A 29 15.07 -4.55 4.23
C LEU A 29 14.07 -4.93 5.31
N ILE A 30 12.97 -5.60 4.96
CA ILE A 30 11.89 -5.97 5.89
C ILE A 30 12.33 -7.12 6.80
N ASP A 31 11.98 -6.99 8.08
CA ASP A 31 11.99 -8.09 9.04
C ASP A 31 10.64 -8.82 9.00
N PHE A 32 10.60 -9.95 8.28
CA PHE A 32 9.40 -10.78 8.15
C PHE A 32 9.15 -11.72 9.34
N ASP A 33 10.08 -11.82 10.31
CA ASP A 33 9.79 -12.52 11.57
C ASP A 33 8.76 -11.74 12.41
N LYS A 34 8.67 -10.42 12.16
CA LYS A 34 7.62 -9.55 12.71
C LYS A 34 6.47 -9.39 11.71
N LYS A 35 5.26 -9.70 12.17
CA LYS A 35 4.07 -9.65 11.32
C LYS A 35 3.80 -8.21 10.85
N PRO A 36 3.66 -7.97 9.53
CA PRO A 36 3.19 -6.69 9.00
C PRO A 36 1.80 -6.33 9.53
N LYS A 37 1.58 -5.05 9.84
CA LYS A 37 0.30 -4.56 10.34
C LYS A 37 -0.40 -3.72 9.28
N PHE A 38 -1.52 -4.23 8.77
CA PHE A 38 -2.36 -3.52 7.83
C PHE A 38 -3.25 -2.50 8.57
N LEU A 39 -3.07 -1.22 8.25
CA LEU A 39 -3.74 -0.08 8.88
C LEU A 39 -5.03 0.31 8.14
N ASN A 40 -5.89 -0.68 7.87
CA ASN A 40 -7.11 -0.48 7.06
C ASN A 40 -8.06 0.56 7.68
N GLN A 41 -8.22 0.56 9.01
CA GLN A 41 -9.12 1.50 9.70
C GLN A 41 -8.55 2.92 9.69
N GLU A 42 -7.27 3.07 9.99
CA GLU A 42 -6.57 4.36 9.99
C GLU A 42 -6.52 4.95 8.58
N PHE A 43 -6.31 4.11 7.56
CA PHE A 43 -6.37 4.53 6.16
C PHE A 43 -7.76 5.07 5.80
N ASN A 44 -8.83 4.34 6.14
CA ASN A 44 -10.20 4.78 5.89
C ASN A 44 -10.56 6.09 6.62
N ILE A 45 -10.00 6.33 7.82
CA ILE A 45 -10.18 7.60 8.54
C ILE A 45 -9.48 8.76 7.79
N LEU A 46 -8.28 8.52 7.24
CA LEU A 46 -7.53 9.52 6.47
C LEU A 46 -8.13 9.79 5.08
N PHE A 47 -8.77 8.78 4.50
CA PHE A 47 -9.28 8.76 3.12
C PHE A 47 -10.69 8.15 3.04
N PRO A 48 -11.72 8.78 3.61
CA PRO A 48 -13.08 8.22 3.63
C PRO A 48 -13.70 8.02 2.24
N GLU A 49 -13.19 8.71 1.22
CA GLU A 49 -13.64 8.59 -0.18
C GLU A 49 -12.94 7.46 -0.96
N SER A 50 -11.90 6.82 -0.41
CA SER A 50 -11.08 5.83 -1.15
C SER A 50 -11.79 4.50 -1.40
N GLU A 51 -12.84 4.16 -0.65
CA GLU A 51 -13.59 2.91 -0.82
C GLU A 51 -14.49 2.90 -2.08
N SER A 52 -14.65 4.05 -2.73
CA SER A 52 -15.68 4.29 -3.75
C SER A 52 -15.45 3.57 -5.09
N GLU A 53 -14.23 3.09 -5.37
CA GLU A 53 -13.87 2.59 -6.70
C GLU A 53 -13.46 1.11 -6.68
N ASN A 54 -14.33 0.25 -7.24
CA ASN A 54 -14.18 -1.20 -7.41
C ASN A 54 -12.99 -1.64 -8.28
N ARG A 55 -11.97 -0.81 -8.54
CA ARG A 55 -10.83 -1.10 -9.43
C ARG A 55 -9.46 -0.77 -8.83
N ARG A 56 -9.45 -0.33 -7.57
CA ARG A 56 -8.23 0.09 -6.87
C ARG A 56 -8.07 -0.71 -5.60
N VAL A 57 -6.82 -1.05 -5.29
CA VAL A 57 -6.44 -1.63 -4.02
C VAL A 57 -5.43 -0.73 -3.35
N ASP A 58 -5.91 0.00 -2.35
CA ASP A 58 -5.10 0.89 -1.54
C ASP A 58 -4.88 0.21 -0.19
N LYS A 59 -3.62 0.08 0.24
CA LYS A 59 -3.23 -0.50 1.53
C LYS A 59 -2.14 0.35 2.16
N LEU A 60 -2.31 0.66 3.44
CA LEU A 60 -1.25 1.19 4.28
C LEU A 60 -0.77 0.08 5.21
N VAL A 61 0.51 -0.23 5.15
CA VAL A 61 1.13 -1.31 5.92
C VAL A 61 2.24 -0.73 6.79
N GLU A 62 2.19 -1.00 8.08
CA GLU A 62 3.29 -0.77 9.01
C GLU A 62 4.15 -2.04 9.05
N ILE A 63 5.45 -1.86 8.80
CA ILE A 63 6.45 -2.93 8.73
C ILE A 63 7.60 -2.63 9.68
N TYR A 64 8.28 -3.68 10.12
CA TYR A 64 9.58 -3.57 10.77
C TYR A 64 10.67 -3.80 9.74
N LEU A 65 11.73 -3.02 9.84
CA LEU A 65 12.96 -3.24 9.12
C LEU A 65 13.91 -4.12 9.94
N LYS A 66 14.87 -4.76 9.29
CA LYS A 66 15.90 -5.61 9.93
C LYS A 66 16.76 -4.87 10.97
N ASN A 67 16.77 -3.53 10.94
CA ASN A 67 17.45 -2.68 11.92
C ASN A 67 16.53 -2.23 13.08
N ASP A 68 15.39 -2.89 13.25
CA ASP A 68 14.34 -2.59 14.24
C ASP A 68 13.54 -1.29 14.02
N ASP A 69 13.82 -0.53 12.96
CA ASP A 69 13.04 0.66 12.64
C ASP A 69 11.65 0.34 12.09
N LEU A 70 10.68 1.21 12.40
CA LEU A 70 9.34 1.17 11.83
C LEU A 70 9.29 1.98 10.54
N LYS A 71 8.64 1.41 9.53
CA LYS A 71 8.36 2.09 8.26
C LYS A 71 6.91 1.87 7.83
N TRP A 72 6.35 2.88 7.18
CA TRP A 72 5.02 2.81 6.56
C TRP A 72 5.17 2.65 5.06
N VAL A 73 4.42 1.70 4.51
CA VAL A 73 4.38 1.41 3.09
C VAL A 73 2.96 1.63 2.62
N LEU A 74 2.78 2.63 1.76
CA LEU A 74 1.56 2.86 1.01
C LEU A 74 1.65 2.08 -0.30
N LEU A 75 0.79 1.08 -0.45
CA LEU A 75 0.61 0.32 -1.68
C LEU A 75 -0.65 0.80 -2.38
N HIS A 76 -0.49 1.24 -3.63
CA HIS A 76 -1.58 1.62 -4.52
C HIS A 76 -1.55 0.71 -5.75
N ILE A 77 -2.56 -0.12 -5.95
CA ILE A 77 -2.64 -1.00 -7.13
C ILE A 77 -3.84 -0.61 -7.98
N GLU A 78 -3.58 -0.31 -9.25
CA GLU A 78 -4.62 -0.07 -10.25
C GLU A 78 -4.81 -1.30 -11.14
N ILE A 79 -6.02 -1.85 -11.11
CA ILE A 79 -6.43 -3.01 -11.91
C ILE A 79 -7.18 -2.50 -13.13
N GLN A 80 -6.64 -2.76 -14.33
CA GLN A 80 -7.09 -2.29 -15.65
C GLN A 80 -6.83 -0.81 -15.96
N SER A 81 -6.09 -0.61 -17.06
CA SER A 81 -5.42 0.63 -17.44
C SER A 81 -6.34 1.62 -18.17
N TYR A 82 -7.22 2.29 -17.44
CA TYR A 82 -7.73 3.59 -17.88
C TYR A 82 -6.91 4.69 -17.22
N LYS A 83 -6.49 5.67 -18.01
CA LYS A 83 -5.64 6.78 -17.54
C LYS A 83 -6.44 7.65 -16.56
N ASP A 84 -6.26 7.44 -15.28
CA ASP A 84 -6.82 8.33 -14.26
C ASP A 84 -6.05 9.64 -14.24
N LYS A 85 -6.71 10.72 -14.68
CA LYS A 85 -6.15 12.08 -14.71
C LYS A 85 -5.79 12.61 -13.33
N ASN A 86 -6.38 12.06 -12.27
CA ASN A 86 -6.16 12.48 -10.88
C ASN A 86 -5.17 11.59 -10.12
N PHE A 87 -4.62 10.55 -10.75
CA PHE A 87 -3.71 9.59 -10.10
C PHE A 87 -2.57 10.26 -9.34
N ALA A 88 -1.79 11.11 -10.01
CA ALA A 88 -0.63 11.77 -9.39
C ALA A 88 -1.05 12.67 -8.22
N LYS A 89 -2.17 13.38 -8.35
CA LYS A 89 -2.73 14.21 -7.27
C LYS A 89 -3.13 13.35 -6.07
N ARG A 90 -3.77 12.20 -6.30
CA ARG A 90 -4.18 11.29 -5.23
C ARG A 90 -2.97 10.68 -4.52
N MET A 91 -1.97 10.18 -5.25
CA MET A 91 -0.74 9.65 -4.64
C MET A 91 -0.04 10.71 -3.78
N PHE A 92 0.03 11.96 -4.26
CA PHE A 92 0.58 13.06 -3.48
C PHE A 92 -0.24 13.35 -2.21
N GLN A 93 -1.57 13.37 -2.32
CA GLN A 93 -2.46 13.58 -1.16
C GLN A 93 -2.33 12.45 -0.14
N TYR A 94 -2.24 11.20 -0.61
CA TYR A 94 -2.02 10.05 0.26
C TYR A 94 -0.70 10.18 1.01
N TYR A 95 0.39 10.39 0.27
CA TYR A 95 1.72 10.58 0.84
C TYR A 95 1.73 11.70 1.89
N SER A 96 1.28 12.90 1.51
CA SER A 96 1.29 14.07 2.40
C SER A 96 0.49 13.85 3.68
N ARG A 97 -0.71 13.28 3.61
CA ARG A 97 -1.54 13.07 4.80
C ARG A 97 -1.01 11.98 5.71
N ILE A 98 -0.44 10.90 5.16
CA ILE A 98 0.17 9.84 5.97
C ILE A 98 1.45 10.40 6.60
N PHE A 99 2.23 11.20 5.87
CA PHE A 99 3.43 11.84 6.38
C PHE A 99 3.10 12.75 7.56
N ASP A 100 2.12 13.64 7.39
CA ASP A 100 1.66 14.55 8.45
C ASP A 100 1.07 13.79 9.66
N ARG A 101 0.45 12.63 9.44
CA ARG A 101 -0.18 11.83 10.49
C ARG A 101 0.84 11.11 11.37
N TYR A 102 1.90 10.57 10.77
CA TYR A 102 2.85 9.68 11.44
C TYR A 102 4.23 10.32 11.68
N ASP A 103 4.54 11.45 11.03
CA ASP A 103 5.83 12.15 11.09
C ASP A 103 7.02 11.25 10.75
N LYS A 104 6.84 10.43 9.70
CA LYS A 104 7.77 9.39 9.28
C LYS A 104 7.84 9.32 7.77
N GLU A 105 9.03 9.00 7.25
CA GLU A 105 9.19 8.70 5.83
C GLU A 105 8.34 7.49 5.44
N ILE A 106 7.66 7.59 4.29
CA ILE A 106 6.76 6.57 3.77
C ILE A 106 7.28 6.11 2.43
N GLU A 107 7.26 4.80 2.20
CA GLU A 107 7.44 4.24 0.87
C GLU A 107 6.08 4.23 0.16
N ALA A 108 5.92 5.02 -0.90
CA ALA A 108 4.69 5.03 -1.69
C ALA A 108 4.92 4.31 -3.02
N ILE A 109 4.34 3.13 -3.16
CA ILE A 109 4.47 2.31 -4.37
C ILE A 109 3.14 2.31 -5.11
N ALA A 110 3.22 2.54 -6.42
CA ALA A 110 2.10 2.36 -7.33
C ALA A 110 2.40 1.23 -8.33
N LEU A 111 1.50 0.25 -8.41
CA LEU A 111 1.57 -0.83 -9.39
C LEU A 111 0.42 -0.74 -10.38
N PHE A 112 0.74 -0.88 -11.66
CA PHE A 112 -0.22 -0.93 -12.74
C PHE A 112 -0.29 -2.34 -13.32
N THR A 113 -1.48 -2.93 -13.36
CA THR A 113 -1.70 -4.24 -13.99
C THR A 113 -2.50 -4.08 -15.28
N TYR A 114 -1.98 -4.64 -16.38
CA TYR A 114 -2.55 -4.59 -17.73
C TYR A 114 -3.25 -5.91 -18.08
#